data_AF-A0A7S2M8D7-F1
#
_entry.id   AF-A0A7S2M8D7-F1
#
_cell.length_a   1.000
_cell.length_b   1.000
_cell.length_c   1.000
_cell.angle_alpha   90.00
_cell.angle_beta   90.00
_cell.angle_gamma   90.00
#
_symmetry.space_group_name_H-M   'P 1'
#
loop_
_entity.id
_entity.type
_entity.pdbx_description
1 polymer ?
#
loop_
_entity_poly.entity_id
_entity_poly.type
_entity_poly.pdbx_seq_one_letter_code
_entity_poly.pdbx_strand_id
1 'polypeptide(L)'
;MGCSLGFLLHCHDDVVGVGDGGDDASIQMENHTSSSLLAKLTTHIFHKDVYNCDDDAGYILFIVRDPVARALSAFNYDKPNEIDFLHSPDWAKRKAHFYSDCPFYQMEDFVQNGLREEGDSPDRCKRWAKKSIQGINTHNHQNPDHWYFNYQYYLEAIPSDSKILTIRNERIEEDIRSIEDLFECHEQERLALAKSANVGSDQDRSLYLSDESISILCQALCNEIQFYKKILHRAINMSEDQLRVSLMELEAKCPHEAIAEECLDVIPDISEKLRDNRGY
;
A
#
# COMPACT_ATOMS: atom_id res chain seq x y z
N MET A 1 -3.29 18.03 15.33
CA MET A 1 -2.56 16.75 15.25
C MET A 1 -3.04 16.02 14.00
N GLY A 2 -2.16 15.36 13.27
CA GLY A 2 -2.47 14.61 12.05
C GLY A 2 -2.16 13.12 12.20
N CYS A 3 -2.77 12.29 11.36
CA CYS A 3 -2.61 10.84 11.27
C CYS A 3 -1.92 10.48 9.95
N SER A 4 -1.10 9.43 9.90
CA SER A 4 -0.41 9.02 8.67
C SER A 4 -0.51 7.52 8.36
N LEU A 5 -0.76 7.19 7.10
CA LEU A 5 -0.69 5.85 6.54
C LEU A 5 0.78 5.49 6.29
N GLY A 6 1.36 4.66 7.15
CA GLY A 6 2.80 4.42 7.15
C GLY A 6 3.24 3.27 6.24
N PHE A 7 4.03 3.58 5.21
CA PHE A 7 5.19 2.76 4.85
C PHE A 7 6.41 3.66 5.07
N LEU A 8 7.19 3.38 6.13
CA LEU A 8 8.47 4.08 6.43
C LEU A 8 8.38 5.61 6.64
N LEU A 9 7.55 6.06 7.58
CA LEU A 9 7.76 7.33 8.31
C LEU A 9 8.21 7.07 9.76
N HIS A 10 8.97 5.99 9.99
CA HIS A 10 9.50 5.70 11.31
C HIS A 10 10.55 6.75 11.70
N CYS A 11 10.18 7.61 12.64
CA CYS A 11 11.04 7.95 13.76
C CYS A 11 10.99 6.76 14.74
N HIS A 12 12.14 6.29 15.20
CA HIS A 12 12.27 5.17 16.12
C HIS A 12 11.47 5.41 17.42
N ASP A 13 10.84 4.35 17.95
CA ASP A 13 10.68 4.18 19.38
C ASP A 13 11.57 3.00 19.82
N ASP A 14 12.30 3.24 20.90
CA ASP A 14 13.20 2.31 21.57
C ASP A 14 12.48 1.00 21.93
N VAL A 15 12.85 -0.10 21.26
CA VAL A 15 12.72 -1.44 21.86
C VAL A 15 14.10 -2.05 21.92
N VAL A 16 14.68 -1.94 23.11
CA VAL A 16 15.85 -2.70 23.55
C VAL A 16 15.52 -4.20 23.41
N GLY A 17 16.15 -4.87 22.44
CA GLY A 17 16.44 -6.30 22.57
C GLY A 17 16.27 -7.18 21.34
N VAL A 18 17.42 -7.40 20.68
CA VAL A 18 17.90 -8.66 20.06
C VAL A 18 17.57 -8.93 18.57
N GLY A 19 18.62 -8.76 17.73
CA GLY A 19 18.93 -9.60 16.56
C GLY A 19 18.61 -8.96 15.20
N ASP A 20 19.39 -7.99 14.74
CA ASP A 20 20.53 -8.16 13.81
C ASP A 20 20.14 -8.64 12.40
N GLY A 21 20.10 -7.71 11.45
CA GLY A 21 19.75 -8.00 10.06
C GLY A 21 19.60 -6.80 9.14
N GLY A 22 20.41 -5.75 9.31
CA GLY A 22 20.59 -4.70 8.31
C GLY A 22 20.26 -3.33 8.84
N ASP A 23 21.28 -2.54 9.15
CA ASP A 23 21.11 -1.15 9.57
C ASP A 23 22.45 -0.41 9.53
N ASP A 24 22.82 0.06 8.33
CA ASP A 24 23.75 1.20 8.17
C ASP A 24 23.03 2.41 7.51
N ALA A 25 21.73 2.26 7.20
CA ALA A 25 20.86 3.30 6.67
C ALA A 25 19.90 3.89 7.73
N SER A 26 19.67 3.20 8.86
CA SER A 26 18.80 3.67 9.94
C SER A 26 19.42 4.78 10.77
N ILE A 27 20.73 4.73 11.01
CA ILE A 27 21.44 5.68 11.91
C ILE A 27 21.55 7.09 11.28
N GLN A 28 21.55 7.21 9.96
CA GLN A 28 21.61 8.53 9.31
C GLN A 28 20.25 9.22 9.15
N MET A 29 19.14 8.51 9.38
CA MET A 29 17.79 9.06 9.26
C MET A 29 17.23 9.61 10.59
N GLU A 30 17.77 9.18 11.73
CA GLU A 30 17.36 9.66 13.08
C GLU A 30 17.63 11.16 13.31
N ASN A 31 18.72 11.70 12.77
CA ASN A 31 19.06 13.11 12.98
C ASN A 31 18.36 14.09 12.03
N HIS A 32 17.80 13.62 10.90
CA HIS A 32 17.15 14.49 9.90
C HIS A 32 15.62 14.47 9.97
N THR A 33 15.02 13.47 10.60
CA THR A 33 13.56 13.33 10.74
C THR A 33 13.00 14.05 11.97
N SER A 34 13.79 14.18 13.05
CA SER A 34 13.40 14.92 14.26
C SER A 34 13.26 16.44 14.06
N SER A 35 13.77 17.00 12.95
CA SER A 35 13.62 18.41 12.60
C SER A 35 12.43 18.69 11.68
N SER A 36 11.91 17.69 10.95
CA SER A 36 10.84 17.89 9.97
C SER A 36 9.52 18.26 10.63
N LEU A 37 8.90 19.36 10.19
CA LEU A 37 7.58 19.75 10.66
C LEU A 37 6.52 18.68 10.33
N LEU A 38 6.64 17.99 9.19
CA LEU A 38 5.71 16.94 8.80
C LEU A 38 5.71 15.80 9.82
N ALA A 39 6.89 15.30 10.20
CA ALA A 39 7.03 14.27 11.23
C ALA A 39 6.49 14.72 12.60
N LYS A 40 6.65 16.01 12.93
CA LYS A 40 6.07 16.61 14.16
C LYS A 40 4.55 16.76 14.10
N LEU A 41 3.97 16.91 12.90
CA LEU A 41 2.54 17.11 12.70
C LEU A 41 1.77 15.78 12.58
N THR A 42 2.43 14.71 12.13
CA THR A 42 1.87 13.36 11.98
C THR A 42 2.28 12.45 13.14
N THR A 43 1.69 12.65 14.32
CA THR A 43 2.06 11.89 15.55
C THR A 43 1.36 10.54 15.66
N HIS A 44 0.41 10.24 14.76
CA HIS A 44 -0.39 9.03 14.77
C HIS A 44 -0.21 8.23 13.47
N ILE A 45 -0.24 6.91 13.58
CA ILE A 45 -0.02 5.93 12.52
C ILE A 45 -1.32 5.14 12.30
N PHE A 46 -1.65 5.00 11.03
CA PHE A 46 -2.68 4.11 10.56
C PHE A 46 -2.07 3.12 9.55
N HIS A 47 -1.61 1.96 9.98
CA HIS A 47 -1.01 0.95 9.10
C HIS A 47 -1.40 -0.45 9.53
N LYS A 48 -2.02 -1.20 8.61
CA LYS A 48 -2.59 -2.53 8.88
C LYS A 48 -3.60 -2.52 10.04
N ASP A 49 -3.33 -3.32 11.07
CA ASP A 49 -4.08 -3.50 12.31
C ASP A 49 -3.70 -2.48 13.40
N VAL A 50 -2.77 -1.56 13.10
CA VAL A 50 -2.42 -0.47 14.00
C VAL A 50 -3.20 0.78 13.61
N TYR A 51 -4.18 1.14 14.44
CA TYR A 51 -4.92 2.39 14.38
C TYR A 51 -4.82 3.11 15.73
N ASN A 52 -4.04 4.19 15.78
CA ASN A 52 -3.93 5.04 16.97
C ASN A 52 -4.34 6.49 16.71
N CYS A 53 -5.12 6.72 15.64
CA CYS A 53 -5.54 8.03 15.21
C CYS A 53 -6.89 8.41 15.83
N ASP A 54 -6.99 9.61 16.38
CA ASP A 54 -8.28 10.12 16.83
C ASP A 54 -9.14 10.57 15.64
N ASP A 55 -10.46 10.39 15.75
CA ASP A 55 -11.42 10.81 14.73
C ASP A 55 -11.44 12.34 14.52
N ASP A 56 -10.91 13.12 15.48
CA ASP A 56 -10.78 14.57 15.40
C ASP A 56 -9.43 15.05 14.86
N ALA A 57 -8.62 14.15 14.28
CA ALA A 57 -7.37 14.53 13.64
C ALA A 57 -7.61 15.61 12.57
N GLY A 58 -6.78 16.66 12.58
CA GLY A 58 -6.92 17.78 11.67
C GLY A 58 -6.67 17.41 10.20
N TYR A 59 -5.85 16.37 9.97
CA TYR A 59 -5.52 15.83 8.66
C TYR A 59 -5.20 14.33 8.74
N ILE A 60 -5.51 13.60 7.67
CA ILE A 60 -5.08 12.22 7.45
C ILE A 60 -4.14 12.21 6.24
N LEU A 61 -2.90 11.78 6.43
CA LEU A 61 -1.88 11.62 5.40
C LEU A 61 -1.96 10.21 4.83
N PHE A 62 -2.19 10.10 3.53
CA PHE A 62 -2.11 8.85 2.78
C PHE A 62 -0.77 8.76 2.07
N ILE A 63 -0.03 7.66 2.26
CA ILE A 63 1.05 7.29 1.35
C ILE A 63 0.47 6.30 0.35
N VAL A 64 0.37 6.73 -0.91
CA VAL A 64 -0.21 5.95 -1.99
C VAL A 64 0.83 5.57 -3.04
N ARG A 65 0.56 4.51 -3.77
CA ARG A 65 1.37 4.02 -4.88
C ARG A 65 0.42 3.59 -5.97
N ASP A 66 0.87 3.62 -7.22
CA ASP A 66 0.15 3.00 -8.34
C ASP A 66 -0.43 1.62 -7.93
N PRO A 67 -1.75 1.36 -8.10
CA PRO A 67 -2.38 0.16 -7.56
C PRO A 67 -1.75 -1.16 -8.05
N VAL A 68 -1.29 -1.21 -9.30
CA VAL A 68 -0.61 -2.40 -9.85
C VAL A 68 0.75 -2.61 -9.19
N ALA A 69 1.57 -1.55 -9.10
CA ALA A 69 2.87 -1.59 -8.46
C ALA A 69 2.76 -1.86 -6.95
N ARG A 70 1.72 -1.34 -6.29
CA ARG A 70 1.38 -1.65 -4.90
C ARG A 70 1.05 -3.13 -4.75
N ALA A 71 0.20 -3.68 -5.60
CA ALA A 71 -0.20 -5.08 -5.54
C ALA A 71 1.02 -6.01 -5.72
N LEU A 72 1.85 -5.72 -6.71
CA LEU A 72 3.10 -6.45 -6.97
C LEU A 72 4.08 -6.36 -5.79
N SER A 73 4.27 -5.16 -5.24
CA SER A 73 5.14 -4.93 -4.09
C SER A 73 4.66 -5.70 -2.85
N ALA A 74 3.36 -5.66 -2.58
CA ALA A 74 2.73 -6.40 -1.48
C ALA A 74 2.90 -7.91 -1.65
N PHE A 75 2.68 -8.43 -2.86
CA PHE A 75 2.84 -9.85 -3.16
C PHE A 75 4.26 -10.33 -2.91
N ASN A 76 5.27 -9.57 -3.33
CA ASN A 76 6.66 -9.95 -3.16
C ASN A 76 7.13 -9.75 -1.71
N TYR A 77 6.63 -8.73 -1.01
CA TYR A 77 6.97 -8.48 0.39
C TYR A 77 6.49 -9.62 1.30
N ASP A 78 5.26 -10.10 1.11
CA ASP A 78 4.66 -11.13 1.97
C ASP A 78 5.06 -12.58 1.57
N LYS A 79 5.91 -12.71 0.55
CA LYS A 79 6.38 -14.00 0.04
C LYS A 79 7.47 -14.59 0.96
N PRO A 80 7.25 -15.76 1.56
CA PRO A 80 8.22 -16.33 2.48
C PRO A 80 9.50 -16.77 1.76
N ASN A 81 10.64 -16.50 2.37
CA ASN A 81 11.96 -16.93 1.92
C ASN A 81 12.64 -17.85 2.95
N GLU A 82 13.85 -18.35 2.65
CA GLU A 82 14.58 -19.28 3.52
C GLU A 82 14.86 -18.73 4.93
N ILE A 83 15.09 -17.42 5.05
CA ILE A 83 15.33 -16.73 6.33
C ILE A 83 14.03 -16.75 7.15
N ASP A 84 12.88 -16.52 6.53
CA ASP A 84 11.59 -16.55 7.24
C ASP A 84 11.27 -17.94 7.80
N PHE A 85 11.62 -19.01 7.07
CA PHE A 85 11.45 -20.38 7.58
C PHE A 85 12.38 -20.69 8.75
N LEU A 86 13.52 -19.99 8.87
CA LEU A 86 14.45 -20.14 9.98
C LEU A 86 13.99 -19.36 11.22
N HIS A 87 13.58 -18.12 11.05
CA HIS A 87 13.28 -17.20 12.16
C HIS A 87 11.80 -17.17 12.57
N SER A 88 10.88 -17.40 11.63
CA SER A 88 9.43 -17.32 11.84
C SER A 88 8.69 -18.49 11.15
N PRO A 89 9.00 -19.75 11.50
CA PRO A 89 8.53 -20.93 10.75
C PRO A 89 7.01 -21.04 10.67
N ASP A 90 6.28 -20.65 11.71
CA ASP A 90 4.81 -20.74 11.72
C ASP A 90 4.17 -19.70 10.79
N TRP A 91 4.73 -18.48 10.72
CA TRP A 91 4.29 -17.47 9.76
C TRP A 91 4.60 -17.91 8.33
N ALA A 92 5.83 -18.36 8.08
CA ALA A 92 6.29 -18.78 6.76
C ALA A 92 5.45 -19.95 6.21
N LYS A 93 5.16 -20.95 7.05
CA LYS A 93 4.26 -22.06 6.70
C LYS A 93 2.84 -21.59 6.38
N ARG A 94 2.29 -20.64 7.13
CA ARG A 94 0.96 -20.09 6.86
C ARG A 94 0.90 -19.39 5.50
N LYS A 95 1.89 -18.55 5.19
CA LYS A 95 1.98 -17.87 3.88
C LYS A 95 2.22 -18.85 2.74
N ALA A 96 3.04 -19.89 2.96
CA ALA A 96 3.33 -20.90 1.94
C ALA A 96 2.09 -21.61 1.38
N HIS A 97 0.99 -21.70 2.14
CA HIS A 97 -0.28 -22.21 1.58
C HIS A 97 -0.78 -21.38 0.39
N PHE A 98 -0.62 -20.05 0.44
CA PHE A 98 -1.01 -19.19 -0.68
C PHE A 98 -0.02 -19.27 -1.85
N TYR A 99 1.29 -19.28 -1.58
CA TYR A 99 2.32 -19.23 -2.63
C TYR A 99 2.69 -20.59 -3.24
N SER A 100 2.58 -21.67 -2.47
CA SER A 100 3.04 -23.01 -2.83
C SER A 100 1.91 -24.01 -3.07
N ASP A 101 0.85 -24.03 -2.24
CA ASP A 101 -0.27 -24.96 -2.45
C ASP A 101 -1.23 -24.48 -3.56
N CYS A 102 -1.32 -23.16 -3.72
CA CYS A 102 -1.78 -22.54 -4.94
C CYS A 102 -0.51 -22.07 -5.68
N PRO A 103 -0.26 -22.49 -6.93
CA PRO A 103 1.01 -22.29 -7.63
C PRO A 103 1.20 -20.82 -8.03
N PHE A 104 1.35 -19.95 -7.03
CA PHE A 104 1.39 -18.50 -7.11
C PHE A 104 2.76 -18.03 -6.61
N TYR A 105 3.85 -18.62 -7.11
CA TYR A 105 5.17 -18.25 -6.62
C TYR A 105 5.64 -16.93 -7.22
N GLN A 106 5.24 -16.62 -8.46
CA GLN A 106 5.47 -15.33 -9.10
C GLN A 106 4.13 -14.62 -9.31
N MET A 107 4.16 -13.27 -9.36
CA MET A 107 2.94 -12.51 -9.61
C MET A 107 2.33 -12.87 -10.97
N GLU A 108 3.16 -13.15 -11.98
CA GLU A 108 2.70 -13.65 -13.29
C GLU A 108 1.90 -14.95 -13.14
N ASP A 109 2.40 -15.93 -12.38
CA ASP A 109 1.70 -17.20 -12.13
C ASP A 109 0.40 -16.99 -11.36
N PHE A 110 0.41 -16.08 -10.38
CA PHE A 110 -0.79 -15.68 -9.64
C PHE A 110 -1.88 -15.12 -10.56
N VAL A 111 -1.50 -14.21 -11.47
CA VAL A 111 -2.46 -13.60 -12.39
C VAL A 111 -2.96 -14.63 -13.40
N GLN A 112 -2.05 -15.30 -14.11
CA GLN A 112 -2.38 -16.22 -15.20
C GLN A 112 -3.11 -17.47 -14.72
N ASN A 113 -2.76 -18.02 -13.55
CA ASN A 113 -3.37 -19.24 -13.06
C ASN A 113 -4.53 -18.98 -12.09
N GLY A 114 -4.46 -17.90 -11.31
CA GLY A 114 -5.38 -17.61 -10.22
C GLY A 114 -6.49 -16.62 -10.56
N LEU A 115 -6.18 -15.55 -11.30
CA LEU A 115 -7.16 -14.50 -11.63
C LEU A 115 -7.83 -14.71 -12.98
N ARG A 116 -7.12 -15.30 -13.96
CA ARG A 116 -7.69 -15.63 -15.26
C ARG A 116 -8.75 -16.73 -15.14
N GLU A 117 -9.87 -16.56 -15.82
CA GLU A 117 -10.96 -17.55 -15.85
C GLU A 117 -10.47 -18.93 -16.34
N GLU A 118 -9.67 -18.93 -17.41
CA GLU A 118 -9.07 -20.12 -18.03
C GLU A 118 -7.78 -20.60 -17.34
N GLY A 119 -7.38 -20.02 -16.20
CA GLY A 119 -6.13 -20.37 -15.53
C GLY A 119 -6.09 -21.82 -15.03
N ASP A 120 -4.88 -22.39 -14.88
CA ASP A 120 -4.70 -23.82 -14.55
C ASP A 120 -4.85 -24.15 -13.06
N SER A 121 -5.08 -23.14 -12.19
CA SER A 121 -5.23 -23.40 -10.75
C SER A 121 -6.58 -24.05 -10.41
N PRO A 122 -6.63 -24.92 -9.37
CA PRO A 122 -7.90 -25.43 -8.86
C PRO A 122 -8.86 -24.31 -8.44
N ASP A 123 -10.17 -24.54 -8.53
CA ASP A 123 -11.21 -23.55 -8.18
C ASP A 123 -11.05 -22.91 -6.80
N ARG A 124 -10.57 -23.69 -5.82
CA ARG A 124 -10.29 -23.18 -4.47
C ARG A 124 -9.24 -22.06 -4.51
N CYS A 125 -8.20 -22.22 -5.32
CA CYS A 125 -7.09 -21.29 -5.46
C CYS A 125 -7.50 -20.06 -6.25
N LYS A 126 -8.29 -20.22 -7.32
CA LYS A 126 -8.89 -19.07 -8.04
C LYS A 126 -9.77 -18.21 -7.12
N ARG A 127 -10.61 -18.87 -6.30
CA ARG A 127 -11.43 -18.18 -5.30
C ARG A 127 -10.58 -17.45 -4.26
N TRP A 128 -9.50 -18.08 -3.78
CA TRP A 128 -8.56 -17.43 -2.87
C TRP A 128 -7.89 -16.24 -3.53
N ALA A 129 -7.37 -16.39 -4.75
CA ALA A 129 -6.73 -15.31 -5.49
C ALA A 129 -7.64 -14.08 -5.61
N LYS A 130 -8.88 -14.27 -6.07
CA LYS A 130 -9.88 -13.19 -6.17
C LYS A 130 -10.20 -12.56 -4.81
N LYS A 131 -10.46 -13.35 -3.77
CA LYS A 131 -10.77 -12.81 -2.44
C LYS A 131 -9.58 -12.06 -1.80
N SER A 132 -8.36 -12.53 -2.06
CA SER A 132 -7.14 -11.94 -1.51
C SER A 132 -6.87 -10.58 -2.12
N ILE A 133 -6.92 -10.45 -3.46
CA ILE A 133 -6.70 -9.17 -4.13
C ILE A 133 -7.82 -8.15 -3.84
N GLN A 134 -9.03 -8.63 -3.59
CA GLN A 134 -10.17 -7.81 -3.14
C GLN A 134 -10.12 -7.41 -1.65
N GLY A 135 -9.13 -7.90 -0.89
CA GLY A 135 -8.95 -7.55 0.52
C GLY A 135 -10.04 -8.07 1.47
N ILE A 136 -10.71 -9.18 1.10
CA ILE A 136 -11.79 -9.82 1.87
C ILE A 136 -11.48 -11.25 2.31
N ASN A 137 -10.25 -11.72 2.10
CA ASN A 137 -9.86 -13.05 2.54
C ASN A 137 -9.46 -13.03 4.02
N THR A 138 -10.38 -13.48 4.87
CA THR A 138 -10.20 -13.56 6.34
C THR A 138 -9.50 -14.85 6.81
N HIS A 139 -9.09 -15.74 5.91
CA HIS A 139 -8.52 -17.04 6.32
C HIS A 139 -7.10 -16.89 6.89
N ASN A 140 -7.00 -16.89 8.23
CA ASN A 140 -5.80 -17.16 9.02
C ASN A 140 -4.52 -16.43 8.55
N HIS A 141 -4.64 -15.23 7.98
CA HIS A 141 -3.51 -14.46 7.44
C HIS A 141 -2.64 -15.23 6.43
N GLN A 142 -3.22 -16.16 5.67
CA GLN A 142 -2.48 -16.98 4.69
C GLN A 142 -2.08 -16.20 3.44
N ASN A 143 -2.79 -15.12 3.12
CA ASN A 143 -2.60 -14.29 1.93
C ASN A 143 -1.73 -13.07 2.24
N PRO A 144 -1.27 -12.30 1.24
CA PRO A 144 -0.57 -11.05 1.48
C PRO A 144 -1.39 -10.11 2.39
N ASP A 145 -0.85 -9.75 3.55
CA ASP A 145 -1.58 -8.94 4.55
C ASP A 145 -1.81 -7.52 4.03
N HIS A 146 -0.90 -7.03 3.20
CA HIS A 146 -1.06 -5.71 2.57
C HIS A 146 -2.20 -5.67 1.55
N TRP A 147 -2.61 -6.80 0.98
CA TRP A 147 -3.83 -6.82 0.17
C TRP A 147 -5.08 -6.85 1.03
N TYR A 148 -5.01 -7.46 2.22
CA TYR A 148 -6.10 -7.35 3.19
C TYR A 148 -6.31 -5.88 3.55
N PHE A 149 -5.30 -5.15 3.97
CA PHE A 149 -5.42 -3.70 4.25
C PHE A 149 -5.23 -2.86 2.98
N ASN A 150 -6.26 -2.84 2.12
CA ASN A 150 -6.32 -2.13 0.84
C ASN A 150 -6.84 -0.68 0.95
N TYR A 151 -6.89 0.07 -0.16
CA TYR A 151 -7.34 1.47 -0.12
C TYR A 151 -8.79 1.64 0.30
N GLN A 152 -9.66 0.67 0.02
CA GLN A 152 -11.01 0.67 0.55
C GLN A 152 -11.00 0.73 2.08
N TYR A 153 -10.25 -0.18 2.72
CA TYR A 153 -10.13 -0.19 4.17
C TYR A 153 -9.65 1.15 4.70
N TYR A 154 -8.55 1.69 4.16
CA TYR A 154 -7.99 2.94 4.68
C TYR A 154 -8.93 4.14 4.50
N LEU A 155 -9.69 4.21 3.40
CA LEU A 155 -10.60 5.33 3.17
C LEU A 155 -11.89 5.24 3.99
N GLU A 156 -12.45 4.04 4.17
CA GLU A 156 -13.65 3.82 5.00
C GLU A 156 -13.33 3.82 6.50
N ALA A 157 -12.06 3.62 6.85
CA ALA A 157 -11.53 3.69 8.20
C ALA A 157 -11.12 5.12 8.64
N ILE A 158 -11.63 6.16 7.99
CA ILE A 158 -11.57 7.54 8.51
C ILE A 158 -12.93 8.23 8.40
N PRO A 159 -13.18 9.31 9.16
CA PRO A 159 -14.38 10.12 8.95
C PRO A 159 -14.52 10.63 7.50
N SER A 160 -15.77 10.67 7.00
CA SER A 160 -16.04 11.03 5.60
C SER A 160 -15.63 12.46 5.24
N ASP A 161 -15.58 13.35 6.22
CA ASP A 161 -15.23 14.77 6.11
C ASP A 161 -13.77 15.08 6.48
N SER A 162 -12.96 14.06 6.80
CA SER A 162 -11.53 14.24 7.07
C SER A 162 -10.81 14.89 5.91
N LYS A 163 -9.89 15.81 6.25
CA LYS A 163 -8.97 16.43 5.30
C LYS A 163 -7.85 15.47 4.95
N ILE A 164 -7.71 15.14 3.67
CA ILE A 164 -6.71 14.18 3.20
C ILE A 164 -5.50 14.91 2.64
N LEU A 165 -4.32 14.55 3.13
CA LEU A 165 -3.04 14.82 2.48
C LEU A 165 -2.59 13.54 1.76
N THR A 166 -1.87 13.65 0.66
CA THR A 166 -1.40 12.47 -0.08
C THR A 166 0.03 12.64 -0.56
N ILE A 167 0.84 11.61 -0.32
CA ILE A 167 2.17 11.44 -0.91
C ILE A 167 2.11 10.23 -1.83
N ARG A 168 2.40 10.42 -3.11
CA ARG A 168 2.52 9.36 -4.12
C ARG A 168 3.95 8.83 -4.11
N ASN A 169 4.14 7.52 -4.05
CA ASN A 169 5.46 6.87 -4.06
C ASN A 169 6.27 7.25 -5.31
N GLU A 170 5.61 7.49 -6.42
CA GLU A 170 6.21 7.88 -7.70
C GLU A 170 6.63 9.36 -7.72
N ARG A 171 6.13 10.18 -6.78
CA ARG A 171 6.28 11.64 -6.73
C ARG A 171 6.59 12.16 -5.32
N ILE A 172 7.27 11.35 -4.49
CA ILE A 172 7.49 11.62 -3.05
C ILE A 172 8.03 13.04 -2.81
N GLU A 173 9.06 13.44 -3.54
CA GLU A 173 9.68 14.75 -3.36
C GLU A 173 8.72 15.90 -3.68
N GLU A 174 7.99 15.80 -4.80
CA GLU A 174 7.01 16.79 -5.20
C GLU A 174 5.90 16.93 -4.14
N ASP A 175 5.33 15.81 -3.70
CA ASP A 175 4.20 15.84 -2.78
C ASP A 175 4.58 16.29 -1.37
N ILE A 176 5.78 15.92 -0.89
CA ILE A 176 6.32 16.45 0.38
C ILE A 176 6.47 17.97 0.29
N ARG A 177 7.02 18.50 -0.82
CA ARG A 177 7.16 19.95 -1.00
C ARG A 177 5.80 20.64 -1.03
N SER A 178 4.82 20.07 -1.72
CA SER A 178 3.45 20.63 -1.73
C SER A 178 2.81 20.64 -0.33
N ILE A 179 3.08 19.64 0.51
CA ILE A 179 2.63 19.63 1.91
C ILE A 179 3.36 20.68 2.75
N GLU A 180 4.69 20.80 2.61
CA GLU A 180 5.47 21.82 3.30
C GLU A 180 5.01 23.24 2.95
N ASP A 181 4.73 23.50 1.68
CA ASP A 181 4.22 24.80 1.22
C ASP A 181 2.80 25.09 1.75
N LEU A 182 1.95 24.06 1.84
CA LEU A 182 0.60 24.17 2.44
C LEU A 182 0.65 24.59 3.92
N PHE A 183 1.69 24.18 4.63
CA PHE A 183 1.92 24.53 6.03
C PHE A 183 2.82 25.76 6.21
N GLU A 184 3.14 26.48 5.13
CA GLU A 184 3.99 27.67 5.13
C GLU A 184 5.37 27.42 5.77
N CYS A 185 5.93 26.21 5.61
CA CYS A 185 7.25 25.85 6.14
C CYS A 185 8.34 26.76 5.55
N HIS A 186 9.24 27.27 6.40
CA HIS A 186 10.38 28.05 5.93
C HIS A 186 11.42 27.15 5.24
N GLU A 187 12.19 27.72 4.29
CA GLU A 187 13.18 26.96 3.50
C GLU A 187 14.23 26.26 4.38
N GLN A 188 14.57 26.84 5.55
CA GLN A 188 15.51 26.27 6.51
C GLN A 188 14.94 25.06 7.29
N GLU A 189 13.62 24.87 7.27
CA GLU A 189 12.90 23.79 7.96
C GLU A 189 12.50 22.65 7.02
N ARG A 190 12.77 22.81 5.73
CA ARG A 190 12.47 21.84 4.69
C ARG A 190 13.25 20.55 4.89
N LEU A 191 12.56 19.43 4.70
CA LEU A 191 13.19 18.12 4.78
C LEU A 191 14.24 17.99 3.67
N ALA A 192 15.46 17.64 4.07
CA ALA A 192 16.51 17.20 3.16
C ALA A 192 16.15 15.80 2.68
N LEU A 193 15.60 15.71 1.47
CA LEU A 193 15.23 14.45 0.87
C LEU A 193 16.50 13.77 0.35
N ALA A 194 16.98 12.75 1.07
CA ALA A 194 17.92 11.81 0.49
C ALA A 194 17.22 11.08 -0.67
N LYS A 195 17.95 10.79 -1.76
CA LYS A 195 17.41 10.00 -2.87
C LYS A 195 16.80 8.71 -2.31
N SER A 196 15.52 8.50 -2.61
CA SER A 196 14.72 7.36 -2.15
C SER A 196 15.48 6.04 -2.32
N ALA A 197 15.65 5.31 -1.22
CA ALA A 197 16.27 3.98 -1.17
C ALA A 197 15.38 2.87 -1.76
N ASN A 198 14.17 3.20 -2.24
CA ASN A 198 13.22 2.23 -2.80
C ASN A 198 13.48 1.87 -4.27
N VAL A 199 14.64 2.22 -4.83
CA VAL A 199 15.11 1.68 -6.11
C VAL A 199 15.67 0.28 -5.87
N GLY A 200 14.77 -0.69 -5.70
CA GLY A 200 15.13 -2.10 -5.83
C GLY A 200 15.78 -2.30 -7.20
N SER A 201 16.87 -3.07 -7.26
CA SER A 201 17.59 -3.32 -8.50
C SER A 201 16.66 -3.90 -9.57
N ASP A 202 16.65 -3.27 -10.75
CA ASP A 202 15.83 -3.58 -11.95
C ASP A 202 16.06 -4.99 -12.57
N GLN A 203 16.58 -5.96 -11.81
CA GLN A 203 16.93 -7.29 -12.32
C GLN A 203 16.19 -8.45 -11.64
N ASP A 204 15.25 -8.18 -10.74
CA ASP A 204 14.48 -9.26 -10.14
C ASP A 204 13.32 -9.69 -11.06
N ARG A 205 13.38 -10.94 -11.54
CA ARG A 205 12.26 -11.58 -12.26
C ARG A 205 10.97 -11.58 -11.44
N SER A 206 11.06 -11.41 -10.11
CA SER A 206 9.89 -11.25 -9.23
C SER A 206 9.01 -10.05 -9.57
N LEU A 207 9.53 -9.07 -10.31
CA LEU A 207 8.81 -7.85 -10.71
C LEU A 207 8.19 -7.93 -12.12
N TYR A 208 8.40 -9.03 -12.84
CA TYR A 208 7.89 -9.18 -14.20
C TYR A 208 6.37 -9.46 -14.23
N LEU A 209 5.67 -8.76 -15.12
CA LEU A 209 4.30 -9.05 -15.55
C LEU A 209 4.18 -8.84 -17.06
N SER A 210 3.48 -9.73 -17.75
CA SER A 210 3.13 -9.55 -19.16
C SER A 210 2.03 -8.47 -19.32
N ASP A 211 1.92 -7.88 -20.51
CA ASP A 211 0.85 -6.90 -20.81
C ASP A 211 -0.55 -7.50 -20.60
N GLU A 212 -0.71 -8.78 -20.95
CA GLU A 212 -1.94 -9.54 -20.70
C GLU A 212 -2.22 -9.67 -19.20
N SER A 213 -1.20 -10.04 -18.41
CA SER A 213 -1.34 -10.10 -16.94
C SER A 213 -1.64 -8.74 -16.33
N ILE A 214 -1.04 -7.65 -16.83
CA ILE A 214 -1.36 -6.29 -16.38
C ILE A 214 -2.83 -6.01 -16.60
N SER A 215 -3.37 -6.32 -17.78
CA SER A 215 -4.79 -6.12 -18.07
C SER A 215 -5.71 -6.93 -17.14
N ILE A 216 -5.42 -8.22 -16.91
CA ILE A 216 -6.19 -9.07 -15.99
C ILE A 216 -6.11 -8.53 -14.55
N LEU A 217 -4.92 -8.12 -14.13
CA LEU A 217 -4.70 -7.58 -12.79
C LEU A 217 -5.41 -6.23 -12.59
N CYS A 218 -5.40 -5.34 -13.59
CA CYS A 218 -6.17 -4.10 -13.57
C CYS A 218 -7.66 -4.37 -13.35
N GLN A 219 -8.25 -5.32 -14.09
CA GLN A 219 -9.65 -5.71 -13.92
C GLN A 219 -9.93 -6.19 -12.48
N ALA A 220 -9.07 -7.06 -11.94
CA ALA A 220 -9.21 -7.57 -10.58
C ALA A 220 -9.02 -6.47 -9.51
N LEU A 221 -8.20 -5.45 -9.81
CA LEU A 221 -7.95 -4.29 -8.97
C LEU A 221 -8.92 -3.14 -9.21
N CYS A 222 -9.96 -3.29 -10.04
CA CYS A 222 -10.81 -2.16 -10.43
C CYS A 222 -11.33 -1.37 -9.21
N ASN A 223 -11.86 -2.04 -8.18
CA ASN A 223 -12.34 -1.34 -6.98
C ASN A 223 -11.20 -0.62 -6.24
N GLU A 224 -10.03 -1.25 -6.10
CA GLU A 224 -8.83 -0.61 -5.51
C GLU A 224 -8.42 0.64 -6.30
N ILE A 225 -8.49 0.59 -7.63
CA ILE A 225 -8.25 1.73 -8.53
C ILE A 225 -9.28 2.84 -8.29
N GLN A 226 -10.56 2.52 -8.12
CA GLN A 226 -11.57 3.54 -7.79
C GLN A 226 -11.30 4.21 -6.45
N PHE A 227 -10.89 3.45 -5.43
CA PHE A 227 -10.52 4.03 -4.13
C PHE A 227 -9.24 4.86 -4.20
N TYR A 228 -8.24 4.44 -4.97
CA TYR A 228 -7.05 5.24 -5.27
C TYR A 228 -7.43 6.59 -5.91
N LYS A 229 -8.27 6.59 -6.96
CA LYS A 229 -8.76 7.83 -7.60
C LYS A 229 -9.49 8.71 -6.59
N LYS A 230 -10.37 8.14 -5.76
CA LYS A 230 -11.09 8.89 -4.71
C LYS A 230 -10.14 9.54 -3.70
N ILE A 231 -9.07 8.86 -3.29
CA ILE A 231 -8.04 9.42 -2.40
C ILE A 231 -7.36 10.61 -3.08
N LEU A 232 -6.90 10.44 -4.33
CA LEU A 232 -6.24 11.53 -5.07
C LEU A 232 -7.15 12.74 -5.26
N HIS A 233 -8.42 12.53 -5.62
CA HIS A 233 -9.39 13.62 -5.78
C HIS A 233 -9.70 14.37 -4.47
N ARG A 234 -9.53 13.72 -3.31
CA ARG A 234 -9.73 14.32 -1.99
C ARG A 234 -8.47 14.98 -1.43
N ALA A 235 -7.31 14.79 -2.06
CA ALA A 235 -6.04 15.28 -1.55
C ALA A 235 -5.95 16.81 -1.67
N ILE A 236 -5.78 17.50 -0.54
CA ILE A 236 -5.77 18.97 -0.51
C ILE A 236 -4.42 19.58 -0.90
N ASN A 237 -3.35 18.78 -0.88
CA ASN A 237 -2.00 19.19 -1.27
C ASN A 237 -1.70 18.89 -2.75
N MET A 238 -2.71 18.54 -3.54
CA MET A 238 -2.55 18.18 -4.95
C MET A 238 -3.28 19.17 -5.85
N SER A 239 -2.54 19.76 -6.80
CA SER A 239 -3.11 20.61 -7.86
C SER A 239 -3.85 19.79 -8.93
N GLU A 240 -4.71 20.45 -9.70
CA GLU A 240 -5.43 19.81 -10.83
C GLU A 240 -4.48 19.21 -11.87
N ASP A 241 -3.35 19.87 -12.16
CA ASP A 241 -2.35 19.34 -13.09
C ASP A 241 -1.64 18.10 -12.56
N GLN A 242 -1.28 18.07 -11.27
CA GLN A 242 -0.68 16.90 -10.63
C GLN A 242 -1.64 15.71 -10.62
N LEU A 243 -2.90 15.96 -10.28
CA LEU A 243 -3.95 14.97 -10.32
C LEU A 243 -4.13 14.42 -11.74
N ARG A 244 -4.23 15.30 -12.75
CA ARG A 244 -4.35 14.91 -14.16
C ARG A 244 -3.19 14.04 -14.61
N VAL A 245 -1.95 14.40 -14.25
CA VAL A 245 -0.76 13.58 -14.59
C VAL A 245 -0.86 12.19 -13.95
N SER A 246 -1.22 12.08 -12.67
CA SER A 246 -1.39 10.77 -12.02
C SER A 246 -2.49 9.92 -12.66
N LEU A 247 -3.61 10.53 -13.06
CA LEU A 247 -4.68 9.80 -13.74
C LEU A 247 -4.28 9.37 -15.15
N MET A 248 -3.49 10.18 -15.88
CA MET A 248 -2.95 9.78 -17.18
C MET A 248 -1.93 8.64 -17.08
N GLU A 249 -1.08 8.64 -16.04
CA GLU A 249 -0.14 7.54 -15.77
C GLU A 249 -0.88 6.25 -15.44
N LEU A 250 -1.96 6.36 -14.65
CA LEU A 250 -2.84 5.24 -14.35
C LEU A 250 -3.56 4.72 -15.60
N GLU A 251 -4.10 5.62 -16.43
CA GLU A 251 -4.77 5.28 -17.70
C GLU A 251 -3.82 4.58 -18.68
N ALA A 252 -2.56 5.03 -18.76
CA ALA A 252 -1.56 4.39 -19.59
C ALA A 252 -1.31 2.91 -19.20
N LYS A 253 -1.57 2.54 -17.95
CA LYS A 253 -1.38 1.16 -17.43
C LYS A 253 -2.68 0.35 -17.37
N CYS A 254 -3.76 0.96 -16.88
CA CYS A 254 -5.08 0.36 -16.69
C CYS A 254 -6.16 1.22 -17.39
N PRO A 255 -6.20 1.24 -18.73
CA PRO A 255 -6.99 2.22 -19.49
C PRO A 255 -8.50 2.11 -19.23
N HIS A 256 -9.02 0.90 -19.06
CA HIS A 256 -10.46 0.69 -18.84
C HIS A 256 -10.86 1.13 -17.43
N GLU A 257 -10.09 0.76 -16.42
CA GLU A 257 -10.40 1.02 -15.01
C GLU A 257 -10.12 2.47 -14.59
N ALA A 258 -9.13 3.12 -15.22
CA ALA A 258 -8.83 4.53 -15.00
C ALA A 258 -10.01 5.42 -15.42
N ILE A 259 -10.62 5.14 -16.58
CA ILE A 259 -11.72 5.93 -17.15
C ILE A 259 -13.08 5.53 -16.57
N ALA A 260 -13.25 4.26 -16.18
CA ALA A 260 -14.51 3.78 -15.62
C ALA A 260 -14.87 4.50 -14.30
N GLU A 261 -16.13 4.89 -14.15
CA GLU A 261 -16.69 5.45 -12.91
C GLU A 261 -17.03 4.34 -11.89
N GLU A 262 -17.34 3.15 -12.37
CA GLU A 262 -17.75 1.99 -11.56
C GLU A 262 -17.14 0.68 -12.10
N CYS A 263 -17.11 -0.34 -11.26
CA CYS A 263 -16.56 -1.66 -11.57
C CYS A 263 -17.66 -2.71 -11.72
N LEU A 264 -17.39 -3.76 -12.49
CA LEU A 264 -18.31 -4.90 -12.63
C LEU A 264 -18.46 -5.68 -11.32
N ASP A 265 -17.37 -5.83 -10.57
CA ASP A 265 -17.37 -6.47 -9.26
C ASP A 265 -17.93 -5.50 -8.22
N VAL A 266 -18.91 -5.96 -7.45
CA VAL A 266 -19.50 -5.20 -6.34
C VAL A 266 -18.42 -4.87 -5.31
N ILE A 267 -18.42 -3.63 -4.82
CA ILE A 267 -17.57 -3.19 -3.72
C ILE A 267 -17.89 -4.07 -2.50
N PRO A 268 -16.92 -4.81 -1.93
CA PRO A 268 -17.20 -5.68 -0.80
C PRO A 268 -17.62 -4.91 0.44
N ASP A 269 -18.55 -5.47 1.22
CA ASP A 269 -18.85 -4.95 2.56
C ASP A 269 -17.72 -5.32 3.53
N ILE A 270 -17.02 -4.32 4.06
CA ILE A 270 -15.91 -4.49 5.00
C ILE A 270 -16.27 -4.08 6.44
N SER A 271 -17.55 -3.97 6.76
CA SER A 271 -18.01 -3.52 8.09
C SER A 271 -17.42 -4.36 9.23
N GLU A 272 -17.34 -5.69 9.07
CA GLU A 272 -16.71 -6.57 10.08
C GLU A 272 -15.22 -6.31 10.22
N LYS A 273 -14.50 -6.21 9.10
CA LYS A 273 -13.08 -5.87 9.08
C LYS A 273 -12.79 -4.51 9.73
N LEU A 274 -13.66 -3.52 9.55
CA LEU A 274 -13.55 -2.23 10.25
C LEU A 274 -13.79 -2.38 11.76
N ARG A 275 -14.80 -3.13 12.21
CA ARG A 275 -15.01 -3.39 13.64
C ARG A 275 -13.79 -4.06 14.26
N ASP A 276 -13.27 -5.10 13.62
CA ASP A 276 -12.18 -5.91 14.15
C ASP A 276 -10.84 -5.16 14.23
N ASN A 277 -10.57 -4.26 13.27
CA ASN A 277 -9.23 -3.64 13.12
C ASN A 277 -9.20 -2.14 13.45
N ARG A 278 -10.35 -1.45 13.45
CA ARG A 278 -10.47 -0.05 13.88
C ARG A 278 -11.16 0.11 15.25
N GLY A 279 -12.04 -0.82 15.62
CA GLY A 279 -12.76 -0.77 16.90
C GLY A 279 -14.12 -0.08 16.86
N TYR A 280 -14.82 -0.12 15.72
CA TYR A 280 -16.24 0.28 15.62
C TYR A 280 -17.21 -0.70 16.27
#